data_AF-A0ABD1ZYU2-F1
#
_entry.id   AF-A0ABD1ZYU2-F1
#
_cell.length_a   1.000
_cell.length_b   1.000
_cell.length_c   1.000
_cell.angle_alpha   90.00
_cell.angle_beta   90.00
_cell.angle_gamma   90.00
#
_symmetry.space_group_name_H-M   'P 1'
#
loop_
_entity.id
_entity.type
_entity.pdbx_description
1 polymer ?
#
loop_
_entity_poly.entity_id
_entity_poly.type
_entity_poly.pdbx_seq_one_letter_code
_entity_poly.pdbx_strand_id
1 'polypeptide(L)'
;MAASSSSSSGEQQYSLRWNDFHSSILSSFRHLRDEEDFVDVTLACDSSSFTAHKVVLSACSPYFRRLLKLTSVQAVALIMVEGKFQRRSSTTFS
;
A
#
# COMPACT_ATOMS: atom_id res chain seq x y z
N MET A 1 41.48 8.25 41.79
CA MET A 1 40.01 8.21 41.67
C MET A 1 39.66 7.18 40.60
N ALA A 2 38.70 6.30 40.89
CA ALA A 2 38.52 4.98 40.28
C ALA A 2 38.08 4.99 38.81
N ALA A 3 38.49 3.94 38.08
CA ALA A 3 38.01 3.62 36.74
C ALA A 3 36.57 3.09 36.82
N SER A 4 35.62 3.81 36.22
CA SER A 4 34.24 3.38 36.07
C SER A 4 34.12 2.44 34.87
N SER A 5 33.79 1.18 35.14
CA SER A 5 33.57 0.12 34.17
C SER A 5 32.40 0.43 33.23
N SER A 6 32.65 0.37 31.93
CA SER A 6 31.65 0.43 30.87
C SER A 6 30.88 -0.90 30.79
N SER A 7 29.69 -0.96 31.39
CA SER A 7 28.71 -2.00 31.06
C SER A 7 27.75 -1.45 30.01
N SER A 8 28.14 -1.51 28.73
CA SER A 8 27.18 -1.39 27.64
C SER A 8 26.35 -2.67 27.61
N SER A 9 25.20 -2.65 28.31
CA SER A 9 24.17 -3.68 28.17
C SER A 9 23.83 -3.80 26.69
N GLY A 10 24.34 -4.84 26.04
CA GLY A 10 24.12 -5.08 24.62
C GLY A 10 22.63 -5.26 24.39
N GLU A 11 22.00 -4.28 23.76
CA GLU A 11 20.62 -4.38 23.33
C GLU A 11 20.52 -5.56 22.36
N GLN A 12 19.88 -6.65 22.81
CA GLN A 12 19.64 -7.80 21.96
C GLN A 12 18.64 -7.39 20.88
N GLN A 13 19.15 -7.14 19.69
CA GLN A 13 18.32 -6.86 18.52
C GLN A 13 17.72 -8.16 18.01
N TYR A 14 16.40 -8.28 18.14
CA TYR A 14 15.63 -9.38 17.55
C TYR A 14 15.15 -8.96 16.16
N SER A 15 15.60 -9.67 15.13
CA SER A 15 15.09 -9.52 13.77
C SER A 15 14.09 -10.65 13.49
N LEU A 16 12.80 -10.31 13.39
CA LEU A 16 11.77 -11.27 12.98
C LEU A 16 11.83 -11.41 11.46
N ARG A 17 12.36 -12.54 10.99
CA ARG A 17 12.34 -12.90 9.57
C ARG A 17 11.11 -13.76 9.29
N TRP A 18 10.06 -13.13 8.77
CA TRP A 18 8.87 -13.83 8.31
C TRP A 18 9.13 -14.36 6.90
N ASN A 19 9.52 -15.64 6.80
CA ASN A 19 9.93 -16.26 5.54
C ASN A 19 8.85 -16.25 4.45
N ASP A 20 7.57 -16.30 4.85
CA ASP A 20 6.41 -16.24 3.94
C ASP A 20 5.75 -14.86 3.82
N PHE A 21 6.39 -13.79 4.28
CA PHE A 21 5.77 -12.47 4.40
C PHE A 21 5.14 -11.98 3.08
N HIS A 22 5.86 -12.17 1.97
CA HIS A 22 5.41 -11.75 0.65
C HIS A 22 4.13 -12.48 0.22
N SER A 23 4.03 -13.78 0.44
CA SER A 23 2.82 -14.55 0.10
C SER A 23 1.66 -14.23 1.04
N SER A 24 1.93 -14.18 2.35
CA SER A 24 0.93 -13.87 3.37
C SER A 24 0.32 -12.48 3.16
N ILE A 25 1.14 -11.45 2.93
CA ILE A 25 0.65 -10.07 2.79
C ILE A 25 -0.17 -9.90 1.50
N LEU A 26 0.25 -10.52 0.40
CA LEU A 26 -0.50 -10.49 -0.86
C LEU A 26 -1.85 -11.20 -0.71
N SER A 27 -1.88 -12.36 -0.05
CA SER A 27 -3.14 -13.06 0.23
C SER A 27 -4.07 -12.22 1.10
N SER A 28 -3.55 -11.57 2.15
CA SER A 28 -4.33 -10.70 3.01
C SER A 28 -4.91 -9.50 2.25
N PHE A 29 -4.11 -8.80 1.43
CA PHE A 29 -4.62 -7.69 0.61
C PHE A 29 -5.67 -8.12 -0.42
N ARG A 30 -5.58 -9.36 -0.92
CA ARG A 30 -6.64 -9.92 -1.78
C ARG A 30 -7.94 -10.08 -0.99
N HIS A 31 -7.91 -10.71 0.18
CA HIS A 31 -9.10 -10.84 1.02
C HIS A 31 -9.70 -9.49 1.40
N LEU A 32 -8.86 -8.53 1.82
CA LEU A 32 -9.32 -7.17 2.15
C LEU A 32 -10.01 -6.47 0.98
N ARG A 33 -9.55 -6.72 -0.25
CA ARG A 33 -10.19 -6.17 -1.45
C ARG A 33 -11.49 -6.90 -1.78
N ASP A 34 -11.50 -8.22 -1.67
CA ASP A 34 -12.65 -9.03 -2.04
C ASP A 34 -13.82 -8.85 -1.04
N GLU A 35 -13.51 -8.60 0.24
CA GLU A 35 -14.49 -8.26 1.30
C GLU A 35 -14.74 -6.74 1.44
N GLU A 36 -14.09 -5.90 0.63
CA GLU A 36 -14.15 -4.43 0.69
C GLU A 36 -13.78 -3.81 2.06
N ASP A 37 -12.98 -4.52 2.86
CA ASP A 37 -12.51 -4.07 4.17
C ASP A 37 -11.38 -3.04 4.06
N PHE A 38 -11.42 -2.02 4.93
CA PHE A 38 -10.43 -0.93 5.01
C PHE A 38 -10.23 -0.16 3.70
N VAL A 39 -11.20 -0.18 2.80
CA VAL A 39 -11.22 0.69 1.62
C VAL A 39 -11.25 2.15 2.08
N ASP A 40 -10.26 2.91 1.63
CA ASP A 40 -10.03 4.30 2.04
C ASP A 40 -10.06 5.28 0.85
N VAL A 41 -10.34 4.78 -0.36
CA VAL A 41 -10.54 5.60 -1.56
C VAL A 41 -11.55 4.98 -2.53
N THR A 42 -12.34 5.84 -3.16
CA THR A 42 -13.24 5.49 -4.27
C THR A 42 -12.85 6.29 -5.51
N LEU A 43 -12.37 5.60 -6.54
CA LEU A 43 -12.06 6.20 -7.84
C LEU A 43 -13.36 6.33 -8.65
N ALA A 44 -13.63 7.50 -9.21
CA ALA A 44 -14.78 7.72 -10.07
C ALA A 44 -14.33 7.93 -11.53
N CYS A 45 -14.88 7.15 -12.44
CA CYS A 45 -14.77 7.34 -13.88
C CYS A 45 -16.18 7.62 -14.42
N ASP A 46 -16.30 8.30 -15.56
CA ASP A 46 -17.55 8.85 -16.13
C ASP A 46 -18.86 8.13 -15.72
N SER A 47 -18.91 6.81 -15.87
CA SER A 47 -20.11 6.00 -15.57
C SER A 47 -19.91 4.95 -14.46
N SER A 48 -18.74 4.89 -13.83
CA SER A 48 -18.41 3.81 -12.90
C SER A 48 -17.50 4.27 -11.76
N SER A 49 -17.83 3.86 -10.54
CA SER A 49 -16.97 4.03 -9.36
C SER A 49 -16.32 2.71 -8.95
N PHE A 50 -15.07 2.77 -8.47
CA PHE A 50 -14.32 1.62 -7.98
C PHE A 50 -13.74 1.93 -6.60
N THR A 51 -14.00 1.05 -5.63
CA THR A 51 -13.41 1.07 -4.29
C THR A 51 -12.01 0.43 -4.33
N ALA A 52 -11.06 1.01 -3.58
CA ALA A 52 -9.69 0.50 -3.51
C ALA A 52 -8.95 0.97 -2.25
N HIS A 53 -7.75 0.42 -2.04
CA HIS A 53 -6.83 0.85 -0.97
C HIS A 53 -5.78 1.83 -1.49
N LYS A 54 -5.65 3.00 -0.86
CA LYS A 54 -4.66 4.05 -1.19
C LYS A 54 -3.25 3.51 -1.18
N VAL A 55 -2.93 2.63 -0.22
CA VAL A 55 -1.60 2.03 -0.07
C VAL A 55 -1.24 1.18 -1.28
N VAL A 56 -2.17 0.36 -1.77
CA VAL A 56 -1.97 -0.51 -2.94
C VAL A 56 -1.81 0.34 -4.20
N LEU A 57 -2.72 1.29 -4.44
CA LEU A 57 -2.63 2.20 -5.59
C LEU A 57 -1.32 3.01 -5.60
N SER A 58 -0.89 3.48 -4.44
CA SER A 58 0.36 4.24 -4.27
C SER A 58 1.62 3.38 -4.49
N ALA A 59 1.56 2.09 -4.16
CA ALA A 59 2.64 1.15 -4.42
C ALA A 59 2.77 0.83 -5.91
N CYS A 60 1.65 0.66 -6.61
CA CYS A 60 1.63 0.28 -8.02
C CYS A 60 1.83 1.45 -8.99
N SER A 61 1.59 2.71 -8.58
CA SER A 61 1.68 3.87 -9.47
C SER A 61 2.19 5.14 -8.77
N PRO A 62 3.33 5.70 -9.24
CA PRO A 62 3.82 7.01 -8.78
C PRO A 62 2.84 8.17 -9.05
N TYR A 63 1.96 8.02 -10.04
CA TYR A 63 0.89 8.99 -10.32
C TYR A 63 -0.14 8.97 -9.19
N PHE A 64 -0.72 7.80 -8.89
CA PHE A 64 -1.69 7.67 -7.79
C PHE A 64 -1.07 8.05 -6.45
N ARG A 65 0.19 7.71 -6.19
CA ARG A 65 0.89 8.13 -4.97
C ARG A 65 0.92 9.64 -4.81
N ARG A 66 1.25 10.40 -5.86
CA ARG A 66 1.29 11.87 -5.80
C ARG A 66 -0.11 12.44 -5.66
N LEU A 67 -1.05 11.92 -6.43
CA LEU A 67 -2.44 12.34 -6.43
C LEU A 67 -3.09 12.15 -5.04
N LEU A 68 -2.97 10.96 -4.46
CA LEU A 68 -3.55 10.62 -3.16
C LEU A 68 -2.88 11.34 -1.98
N LYS A 69 -1.61 11.72 -2.12
CA LYS A 69 -0.90 12.55 -1.13
C LYS A 69 -1.42 13.98 -1.06
N LEU A 70 -1.85 14.52 -2.19
CA LEU A 70 -2.37 15.89 -2.28
C LEU A 70 -3.80 16.00 -1.71
N THR A 71 -4.51 14.88 -1.64
CA THR A 71 -5.91 14.85 -1.25
C THR A 71 -6.07 14.32 0.18
N SER A 72 -6.26 15.23 1.14
CA SER A 72 -6.33 14.91 2.59
C SER A 72 -7.69 14.36 3.06
N VAL A 73 -8.72 14.31 2.21
CA VAL A 73 -10.09 13.95 2.63
C VAL A 73 -10.38 12.45 2.45
N GLN A 74 -11.21 11.91 3.34
CA GLN A 74 -11.50 10.47 3.47
C GLN A 74 -12.42 9.90 2.38
N ALA A 75 -12.91 10.72 1.45
CA ALA A 75 -13.69 10.25 0.30
C ALA A 75 -13.42 11.16 -0.90
N VAL A 76 -12.34 10.89 -1.62
CA VAL A 76 -12.00 11.64 -2.83
C VAL A 76 -12.54 10.84 -4.02
N ALA A 77 -13.62 11.32 -4.62
CA ALA A 77 -13.97 10.95 -5.98
C ALA A 77 -12.89 11.52 -6.91
N LEU A 78 -11.84 10.75 -7.17
CA LEU A 78 -10.86 11.09 -8.19
C LEU A 78 -11.52 10.89 -9.55
N ILE A 79 -12.03 11.97 -10.13
CA ILE A 79 -12.49 12.00 -11.53
C ILE A 79 -11.25 11.81 -12.38
N MET A 80 -11.06 10.60 -12.88
CA MET A 80 -9.96 10.28 -13.77
C MET A 80 -10.28 10.88 -15.14
N VAL A 81 -10.00 12.17 -15.33
CA VAL A 81 -10.16 12.86 -16.61
C VAL A 81 -9.28 12.13 -17.64
N GLU A 82 -9.93 11.65 -18.69
CA GLU A 82 -9.46 10.66 -19.66
C GLU A 82 -7.99 10.79 -20.07
N GLY A 83 -7.11 10.09 -19.35
CA GLY A 83 -5.70 9.92 -19.70
C GLY A 83 -5.42 8.45 -20.00
N LYS A 84 -6.01 7.91 -21.07
CA LYS A 84 -5.82 6.55 -21.62
C LYS A 84 -5.21 5.53 -20.64
N PHE A 85 -6.00 5.06 -19.67
CA PHE A 85 -5.66 3.85 -18.94
C PHE A 85 -5.84 2.64 -19.89
N GLN A 86 -4.84 2.41 -20.75
CA GLN A 86 -4.73 1.22 -21.57
C GLN A 86 -4.59 0.02 -20.61
N ARG A 87 -5.71 -0.69 -20.40
CA ARG A 87 -5.74 -1.99 -19.74
C ARG A 87 -4.88 -2.93 -20.60
N ARG A 88 -3.57 -3.00 -20.29
CA ARG A 88 -2.66 -3.94 -20.95
C ARG A 88 -3.13 -5.34 -20.59
N SER A 89 -3.81 -5.97 -21.53
CA SER A 89 -4.10 -7.40 -21.51
C SER A 89 -2.79 -8.17 -21.39
N SER A 90 -2.72 -9.01 -20.37
CA SER A 90 -1.81 -10.16 -20.28
C SER A 90 -0.32 -9.84 -20.15
N THR A 91 0.14 -9.66 -18.91
CA THR A 91 1.48 -10.14 -18.55
C THR A 91 1.30 -11.23 -17.50
N THR A 92 1.42 -12.48 -17.94
CA THR A 92 1.63 -13.65 -17.08
C THR A 92 2.79 -13.33 -16.13
N PHE A 93 2.53 -13.33 -14.83
CA PHE A 93 3.57 -13.27 -13.82
C PHE A 93 4.20 -14.67 -13.78
N SER A 94 5.40 -14.80 -14.35
CA SER A 94 6.23 -16.00 -14.25
C SER A 94 7.40 -15.72 -13.34
#